data_AF-A0A8R7PXR2-F1
#
_entry.id   AF-A0A8R7PXR2-F1
#
_cell.length_a   1.000
_cell.length_b   1.000
_cell.length_c   1.000
_cell.angle_alpha   90.00
_cell.angle_beta   90.00
_cell.angle_gamma   90.00
#
_symmetry.space_group_name_H-M   'P 1'
#
loop_
_entity.id
_entity.type
_entity.pdbx_description
1 polymer ?
#
loop_
_entity_poly.entity_id
_entity_poly.type
_entity_poly.pdbx_seq_one_letter_code
_entity_poly.pdbx_strand_id
1 'polypeptide(L)'
;MGEKYSSSLEVDVPLMRFLKGKGGSVQKQIEQETGVKIIFPSAKEETLVALEGKSAESIRKASERISKILGEAVQSPMLDYSHFISLPLAIHPALVEKLNNFQRSTLGASASNVDSDKDESLSEGSMEEIDEAANPSVSVKLPVKEENSVIVKMDNKGSQPEFSIDKSIFIKPKTFHLTVLMLKLWNKDRISQASEVLQSISSQVNEALENRPISIQLKGLTCMKGSPARARVVYAPVLEIGGEGRLVRACKVITDAFVKSGLVLERDARQELRLHASIMNVRHRKSKKSNRRNDSFDARNIFRQYGEQDWGEYPVPAVHLSQRFKFDEDGYYHCCCSIPLPEVAQTE
;
A
#
# COMPACT_ATOMS: atom_id res chain seq x y z
N MET A 1 -14.58 22.17 -45.85
CA MET A 1 -14.51 21.74 -44.43
C MET A 1 -13.06 21.36 -44.17
N GLY A 2 -12.38 22.00 -43.23
CA GLY A 2 -11.01 21.61 -42.89
C GLY A 2 -11.01 20.23 -42.24
N GLU A 3 -10.03 19.39 -42.58
CA GLU A 3 -9.84 18.09 -41.94
C GLU A 3 -9.70 18.28 -40.42
N LYS A 4 -10.55 17.57 -39.67
CA LYS A 4 -10.41 17.48 -38.21
C LYS A 4 -9.51 16.29 -37.91
N TYR A 5 -8.48 16.53 -37.13
CA TYR A 5 -7.58 15.49 -36.65
C TYR A 5 -8.00 15.12 -35.23
N SER A 6 -8.17 13.82 -34.98
CA SER A 6 -8.49 13.31 -33.65
C SER A 6 -7.51 12.21 -33.23
N SER A 7 -7.28 12.13 -31.92
CA SER A 7 -6.50 11.09 -31.27
C SER A 7 -7.04 10.84 -29.88
N SER A 8 -6.68 9.73 -29.25
CA SER A 8 -7.03 9.41 -27.88
C SER A 8 -5.78 9.01 -27.09
N LEU A 9 -5.78 9.37 -25.81
CA LEU A 9 -4.74 9.03 -24.85
C LEU A 9 -5.37 8.28 -23.69
N GLU A 10 -4.73 7.19 -23.28
CA GLU A 10 -5.12 6.47 -22.06
C GLU A 10 -4.48 7.14 -20.85
N VAL A 11 -5.32 7.67 -19.97
CA VAL A 11 -4.91 8.37 -18.74
C VAL A 11 -5.66 7.76 -17.57
N ASP A 12 -4.93 7.15 -16.64
CA ASP A 12 -5.53 6.60 -15.42
C ASP A 12 -6.31 7.66 -14.64
N VAL A 13 -7.45 7.27 -14.08
CA VAL A 13 -8.40 8.18 -13.39
C VAL A 13 -7.71 9.07 -12.34
N PRO A 14 -6.78 8.57 -11.49
CA PRO A 14 -6.10 9.41 -10.49
C PRO A 14 -5.15 10.46 -11.06
N LEU A 15 -4.70 10.29 -12.31
CA LEU A 15 -3.86 11.24 -13.03
C LEU A 15 -4.68 12.35 -13.73
N MET A 16 -5.95 12.09 -14.07
CA MET A 16 -6.81 13.04 -14.79
C MET A 16 -6.95 14.39 -14.08
N ARG A 17 -6.96 14.41 -12.74
CA ARG A 17 -7.01 15.66 -11.97
C ARG A 17 -5.78 16.56 -12.18
N PHE A 18 -4.61 15.98 -12.43
CA PHE A 18 -3.38 16.72 -12.69
C PHE A 18 -3.41 17.30 -14.11
N LEU A 19 -3.89 16.50 -15.07
CA LEU A 19 -4.08 16.95 -16.45
C LEU A 19 -5.12 18.07 -16.54
N LYS A 20 -6.22 17.98 -15.79
CA LYS A 20 -7.24 19.03 -15.71
C LYS A 20 -6.71 20.28 -15.01
N GLY A 21 -6.02 20.10 -13.88
CA GLY A 21 -5.54 21.18 -13.03
C GLY A 21 -6.66 21.84 -12.21
N LYS A 22 -6.27 22.64 -11.20
CA LYS A 22 -7.21 23.36 -10.33
C LYS A 22 -8.06 24.33 -11.17
N GLY A 23 -9.38 24.17 -11.14
CA GLY A 23 -10.30 24.99 -11.95
C GLY A 23 -10.16 24.81 -13.47
N GLY A 24 -9.55 23.71 -13.93
CA GLY A 24 -9.29 23.46 -15.35
C GLY A 24 -8.13 24.27 -15.93
N SER A 25 -7.25 24.84 -15.08
CA SER A 25 -6.19 25.73 -15.52
C SER A 25 -5.22 25.07 -16.50
N VAL A 26 -4.78 23.84 -16.18
CA VAL A 26 -3.81 23.09 -16.98
C VAL A 26 -4.41 22.70 -18.33
N GLN A 27 -5.64 22.17 -18.33
CA GLN A 27 -6.37 21.89 -19.56
C GLN A 27 -6.45 23.14 -20.45
N LYS A 28 -6.95 24.26 -19.93
CA LYS A 28 -7.10 25.51 -20.69
C LYS A 28 -5.77 26.00 -21.26
N GLN A 29 -4.70 25.89 -20.48
CA GLN A 29 -3.36 26.28 -20.94
C GLN A 29 -2.92 25.44 -22.13
N ILE A 30 -3.03 24.10 -22.06
CA ILE A 30 -2.66 23.22 -23.18
C ILE A 30 -3.52 23.52 -24.41
N GLU A 31 -4.83 23.70 -24.22
CA GLU A 31 -5.75 24.00 -25.32
C GLU A 31 -5.42 25.34 -25.99
N GLN A 32 -5.03 26.36 -25.21
CA GLN A 32 -4.59 27.65 -25.73
C GLN A 32 -3.24 27.58 -26.48
N GLU A 33 -2.25 26.88 -25.92
CA GLU A 33 -0.91 26.76 -26.47
C GLU A 33 -0.88 25.94 -27.78
N THR A 34 -1.73 24.91 -27.87
CA THR A 34 -1.67 23.93 -28.97
C THR A 34 -2.82 24.07 -29.96
N GLY A 35 -3.91 24.74 -29.60
CA GLY A 35 -5.13 24.83 -30.39
C GLY A 35 -5.91 23.51 -30.48
N VAL A 36 -5.57 22.51 -29.66
CA VAL A 36 -6.27 21.24 -29.50
C VAL A 36 -7.34 21.40 -28.42
N LYS A 37 -8.48 20.72 -28.57
CA LYS A 37 -9.49 20.57 -27.53
C LYS A 37 -9.30 19.24 -26.82
N ILE A 38 -9.29 19.25 -25.49
CA ILE A 38 -9.15 18.07 -24.65
C ILE A 38 -10.53 17.70 -24.10
N ILE A 39 -10.94 16.46 -24.33
CA ILE A 39 -12.25 15.95 -23.94
C ILE A 39 -12.04 14.79 -22.96
N PHE A 40 -12.42 15.03 -21.71
CA PHE A 40 -12.40 14.00 -20.67
C PHE A 40 -13.64 13.12 -20.77
N PRO A 41 -13.52 11.84 -20.40
CA PRO A 41 -14.65 10.94 -20.36
C PRO A 41 -15.69 11.41 -19.33
N SER A 42 -16.96 11.11 -19.60
CA SER A 42 -18.09 11.44 -18.73
C SER A 42 -18.31 10.37 -17.64
N ALA A 43 -17.94 9.12 -17.93
CA ALA A 43 -18.00 8.01 -16.99
C ALA A 43 -16.79 8.03 -16.04
N LYS A 44 -17.03 7.67 -14.78
CA LYS A 44 -16.01 7.73 -13.70
C LYS A 44 -14.88 6.71 -13.86
N GLU A 45 -15.07 5.67 -14.67
CA GLU A 45 -14.15 4.54 -14.82
C GLU A 45 -13.46 4.50 -16.20
N GLU A 46 -13.86 5.37 -17.12
CA GLU A 46 -13.29 5.43 -18.44
C GLU A 46 -11.96 6.21 -18.42
N THR A 47 -10.94 5.69 -19.10
CA THR A 47 -9.56 6.23 -19.07
C THR A 47 -9.17 6.95 -20.35
N LEU A 48 -10.02 6.94 -21.38
CA LEU A 48 -9.71 7.53 -22.68
C LEU A 48 -10.01 9.03 -22.70
N VAL A 49 -8.96 9.83 -22.84
CA VAL A 49 -9.04 11.27 -23.07
C VAL A 49 -8.91 11.53 -24.57
N ALA A 50 -9.92 12.14 -25.17
CA ALA A 50 -9.91 12.46 -26.60
C ALA A 50 -9.29 13.84 -26.85
N LEU A 51 -8.51 13.93 -27.92
CA LEU A 51 -7.87 15.14 -28.43
C LEU A 51 -8.43 15.47 -29.80
N GLU A 52 -8.93 16.69 -29.98
CA GLU A 52 -9.45 17.17 -31.27
C GLU A 52 -8.71 18.43 -31.71
N GLY A 53 -8.12 18.43 -32.91
CA GLY A 53 -7.27 19.51 -33.40
C GLY A 53 -7.45 19.79 -34.89
N LYS A 54 -6.78 20.84 -35.36
CA LYS A 54 -6.81 21.29 -36.76
C LYS A 54 -5.69 20.70 -37.62
N SER A 55 -4.71 20.04 -37.01
CA SER A 55 -3.57 19.42 -37.69
C SER A 55 -2.96 18.28 -36.87
N ALA A 56 -2.29 17.33 -37.52
CA ALA A 56 -1.52 16.29 -36.85
C ALA A 56 -0.43 16.86 -35.93
N GLU A 57 0.20 17.97 -36.34
CA GLU A 57 1.24 18.64 -35.55
C GLU A 57 0.70 19.20 -34.22
N SER A 58 -0.48 19.81 -34.25
CA SER A 58 -1.13 20.30 -33.03
C SER A 58 -1.44 19.18 -32.04
N ILE A 59 -1.92 18.02 -32.55
CA ILE A 59 -2.18 16.83 -31.74
C ILE A 59 -0.89 16.31 -31.12
N ARG A 60 0.19 16.18 -31.91
CA ARG A 60 1.49 15.71 -31.40
C ARG A 60 2.01 16.60 -30.27
N LYS A 61 2.01 17.92 -30.45
CA LYS A 61 2.45 18.87 -29.42
C LYS A 61 1.61 18.78 -28.15
N ALA A 62 0.29 18.63 -28.28
CA ALA A 62 -0.60 18.42 -27.14
C ALA A 62 -0.27 17.11 -26.42
N SER A 63 -0.12 15.99 -27.14
CA SER A 63 0.24 14.71 -26.56
C SER A 63 1.58 14.75 -25.82
N GLU A 64 2.62 15.36 -26.41
CA GLU A 64 3.93 15.53 -25.75
C GLU A 64 3.81 16.37 -24.47
N ARG A 65 3.03 17.45 -24.50
CA ARG A 65 2.79 18.29 -23.32
C ARG A 65 2.06 17.53 -22.22
N ILE A 66 1.05 16.75 -22.58
CA ILE A 66 0.29 15.88 -21.68
C ILE A 66 1.22 14.84 -21.05
N SER A 67 2.01 14.12 -21.84
CA SER A 67 2.96 13.11 -21.35
C SER A 67 3.95 13.70 -20.34
N LYS A 68 4.45 14.93 -20.57
CA LYS A 68 5.32 15.61 -19.60
C LYS A 68 4.61 15.88 -18.27
N ILE A 69 3.39 16.40 -18.30
CA ILE A 69 2.59 16.68 -17.10
C ILE A 69 2.28 15.40 -16.33
N LEU A 70 1.94 14.33 -17.03
CA LEU A 70 1.69 13.02 -16.41
C LEU A 70 2.96 12.45 -15.78
N GLY A 71 4.12 12.61 -16.43
CA GLY A 71 5.43 12.23 -15.88
C GLY A 71 5.76 12.97 -14.58
N GLU A 72 5.50 14.28 -14.53
CA GLU A 72 5.66 15.10 -13.31
C GLU A 72 4.65 14.69 -12.22
N ALA A 73 3.39 14.42 -12.60
CA ALA A 73 2.34 14.01 -11.68
C ALA A 73 2.65 12.66 -11.00
N VAL A 74 3.27 11.72 -11.73
CA VAL A 74 3.73 10.43 -11.17
C VAL A 74 4.72 10.63 -10.02
N GLN A 75 5.52 11.68 -10.04
CA GLN A 75 6.46 12.00 -8.96
C GLN A 75 5.81 12.73 -7.78
N SER A 76 4.57 13.21 -7.95
CA SER A 76 3.87 14.01 -6.94
C SER A 76 3.61 13.19 -5.66
N PRO A 77 3.89 13.73 -4.46
CA PRO A 77 3.52 13.09 -3.20
C PRO A 77 2.00 12.95 -3.04
N MET A 78 1.21 13.79 -3.74
CA MET A 78 -0.25 13.73 -3.68
C MET A 78 -0.84 12.53 -4.43
N LEU A 79 -0.07 11.89 -5.31
CA LEU A 79 -0.51 10.71 -6.04
C LEU A 79 -0.12 9.46 -5.25
N ASP A 80 -1.05 8.55 -5.07
CA ASP A 80 -0.79 7.28 -4.40
C ASP A 80 0.04 6.33 -5.24
N TYR A 81 0.62 5.32 -4.59
CA TYR A 81 1.20 4.17 -5.29
C TYR A 81 0.10 3.39 -6.03
N SER A 82 0.43 2.81 -7.18
CA SER A 82 -0.50 1.97 -7.94
C SER A 82 -0.11 0.49 -7.94
N HIS A 83 1.17 0.19 -7.75
CA HIS A 83 1.70 -1.17 -7.81
C HIS A 83 2.71 -1.39 -6.69
N PHE A 84 3.08 -2.65 -6.48
CA PHE A 84 4.11 -3.01 -5.52
C PHE A 84 4.78 -4.32 -5.91
N ILE A 85 6.05 -4.48 -5.53
CA ILE A 85 6.74 -5.76 -5.56
C ILE A 85 6.55 -6.44 -4.21
N SER A 86 6.20 -7.71 -4.20
CA SER A 86 5.94 -8.45 -2.97
C SER A 86 6.34 -9.92 -3.01
N LEU A 87 6.43 -10.50 -1.82
CA LEU A 87 6.50 -11.93 -1.58
C LEU A 87 5.10 -12.38 -1.11
N PRO A 88 4.38 -13.21 -1.91
CA PRO A 88 3.02 -13.60 -1.59
C PRO A 88 2.99 -14.57 -0.41
N LEU A 89 2.11 -14.32 0.56
CA LEU A 89 1.95 -15.18 1.74
C LEU A 89 0.54 -15.75 1.89
N ALA A 90 -0.48 -15.09 1.34
CA ALA A 90 -1.85 -15.58 1.34
C ALA A 90 -2.06 -16.85 0.49
N ILE A 91 -1.05 -17.24 -0.29
CA ILE A 91 -1.00 -18.53 -0.99
C ILE A 91 -0.96 -19.73 -0.03
N HIS A 92 -0.64 -19.51 1.25
CA HIS A 92 -0.57 -20.55 2.29
C HIS A 92 -1.89 -20.63 3.06
N PRO A 93 -2.75 -21.64 2.83
CA PRO A 93 -4.09 -21.69 3.45
C PRO A 93 -4.05 -21.72 4.98
N ALA A 94 -3.06 -22.41 5.55
CA ALA A 94 -2.86 -22.47 7.00
C ALA A 94 -2.57 -21.10 7.63
N LEU A 95 -1.84 -20.22 6.92
CA LEU A 95 -1.60 -18.84 7.39
C LEU A 95 -2.89 -18.02 7.33
N VAL A 96 -3.61 -18.12 6.22
CA VAL A 96 -4.89 -17.43 6.01
C VAL A 96 -5.90 -17.84 7.09
N GLU A 97 -5.97 -19.11 7.45
CA GLU A 97 -6.82 -19.59 8.53
C GLU A 97 -6.43 -19.01 9.89
N LYS A 98 -5.14 -19.01 10.24
CA LYS A 98 -4.63 -18.38 11.48
C LYS A 98 -4.99 -16.90 11.55
N LEU A 99 -4.84 -16.16 10.45
CA LEU A 99 -5.18 -14.74 10.38
C LEU A 99 -6.70 -14.50 10.52
N ASN A 100 -7.53 -15.35 9.91
CA ASN A 100 -8.98 -15.30 10.08
C ASN A 100 -9.37 -15.56 11.54
N ASN A 101 -8.77 -16.56 12.19
CA ASN A 101 -9.03 -16.87 13.59
C ASN A 101 -8.60 -15.72 14.50
N PHE A 102 -7.43 -15.14 14.26
CA PHE A 102 -6.97 -13.93 14.94
C PHE A 102 -7.99 -12.79 14.84
N GLN A 103 -8.52 -12.51 13.64
CA GLN A 103 -9.52 -11.46 13.43
C GLN A 103 -10.82 -11.74 14.20
N ARG A 104 -11.36 -12.96 14.10
CA ARG A 104 -12.60 -13.37 14.79
C ARG A 104 -12.46 -13.27 16.30
N SER A 105 -11.37 -13.78 16.85
CA SER A 105 -11.11 -13.74 18.30
C SER A 105 -10.89 -12.33 18.81
N THR A 106 -10.25 -11.46 18.03
CA THR A 106 -9.99 -10.06 18.44
C THR A 106 -11.25 -9.19 18.40
N LEU A 107 -12.16 -9.44 17.46
CA LEU A 107 -13.42 -8.68 17.32
C LEU A 107 -14.53 -9.16 18.27
N GLY A 108 -14.37 -10.34 18.89
CA GLY A 108 -15.39 -10.98 19.72
C GLY A 108 -16.53 -11.61 18.88
N ALA A 109 -17.27 -12.53 19.50
CA ALA A 109 -18.35 -13.28 18.86
C ALA A 109 -19.55 -12.42 18.38
N SER A 110 -19.60 -11.13 18.75
CA SER A 110 -20.70 -10.21 18.43
C SER A 110 -20.60 -9.57 17.04
N ALA A 111 -19.53 -9.81 16.27
CA ALA A 111 -19.30 -9.19 14.97
C ALA A 111 -19.63 -10.09 13.76
N SER A 112 -20.24 -11.26 13.97
CA SER A 112 -20.71 -12.14 12.90
C SER A 112 -22.10 -11.74 12.39
N ASN A 113 -22.24 -10.52 11.89
CA ASN A 113 -23.28 -10.25 10.90
C ASN A 113 -22.61 -10.35 9.53
N VAL A 114 -23.14 -11.28 8.74
CA VAL A 114 -22.79 -11.54 7.35
C VAL A 114 -23.08 -10.27 6.57
N ASP A 115 -22.04 -9.48 6.28
CA ASP A 115 -22.12 -8.45 5.25
C ASP A 115 -21.43 -9.01 4.01
N SER A 116 -22.24 -9.21 2.98
CA SER A 116 -21.82 -9.53 1.62
C SER A 116 -20.69 -8.59 1.21
N ASP A 117 -19.60 -9.15 0.69
CA ASP A 117 -18.54 -8.44 0.01
C ASP A 117 -19.10 -7.70 -1.23
N LYS A 118 -19.79 -6.58 -1.02
CA LYS A 118 -19.98 -5.56 -2.04
C LYS A 118 -18.76 -4.66 -1.95
N ASP A 119 -17.87 -4.89 -2.90
CA ASP A 119 -16.64 -4.15 -3.11
C ASP A 119 -16.98 -2.71 -3.52
N GLU A 120 -17.23 -1.84 -2.54
CA GLU A 120 -17.13 -0.40 -2.77
C GLU A 120 -15.65 -0.04 -2.87
N SER A 121 -15.24 0.27 -4.10
CA SER A 121 -13.94 0.80 -4.50
C SER A 121 -13.26 1.59 -3.38
N LEU A 122 -12.07 1.14 -2.99
CA LEU A 122 -11.17 1.86 -2.08
C LEU A 122 -10.68 3.14 -2.77
N SER A 123 -11.52 4.18 -2.76
CA SER A 123 -11.12 5.54 -3.02
C SER A 123 -10.60 6.12 -1.72
N GLU A 124 -9.31 5.90 -1.43
CA GLU A 124 -8.60 6.73 -0.45
C GLU A 124 -8.48 8.13 -1.05
N GLY A 125 -9.24 9.07 -0.49
CA GLY A 125 -9.11 10.48 -0.80
C GLY A 125 -7.75 10.99 -0.33
N SER A 126 -6.97 11.53 -1.26
CA SER A 126 -5.69 12.19 -0.96
C SER A 126 -5.86 13.25 0.13
N MET A 127 -5.14 13.10 1.25
CA MET A 127 -4.99 14.14 2.27
C MET A 127 -3.52 14.31 2.65
N GLU A 128 -3.16 15.58 2.82
CA GLU A 128 -1.82 16.15 2.85
C GLU A 128 -1.00 15.67 4.07
N GLU A 129 0.22 15.19 3.83
CA GLU A 129 1.22 15.01 4.86
C GLU A 129 1.84 16.37 5.18
N ILE A 130 1.57 16.90 6.39
CA ILE A 130 2.36 17.99 6.97
C ILE A 130 3.51 17.35 7.75
N ASP A 131 4.72 17.64 7.28
CA ASP A 131 5.98 17.35 7.95
C ASP A 131 6.21 18.39 9.06
N GLU A 132 6.45 17.94 10.29
CA GLU A 132 6.98 18.81 11.35
C GLU A 132 8.18 18.11 12.01
N ALA A 133 9.35 18.42 11.45
CA ALA A 133 10.60 18.42 12.19
C ALA A 133 10.69 19.72 13.00
N ALA A 134 10.67 19.64 14.34
CA ALA A 134 11.41 20.53 15.24
C ALA A 134 11.22 20.13 16.72
N ASN A 135 12.32 19.77 17.37
CA ASN A 135 12.58 20.11 18.78
C ASN A 135 13.31 21.47 18.75
N PRO A 136 13.14 22.39 19.73
CA PRO A 136 13.76 22.18 21.05
C PRO A 136 12.99 22.70 22.29
N SER A 137 13.24 22.00 23.41
CA SER A 137 13.32 22.40 24.84
C SER A 137 12.66 23.69 25.35
N VAL A 138 11.93 23.61 26.50
CA VAL A 138 12.15 24.41 27.73
C VAL A 138 11.46 23.71 28.92
N SER A 139 12.15 23.68 30.08
CA SER A 139 11.66 23.19 31.38
C SER A 139 11.06 24.31 32.23
N VAL A 140 9.97 24.06 32.99
CA VAL A 140 9.62 24.80 34.23
C VAL A 140 8.90 23.86 35.22
N LYS A 141 9.23 23.98 36.51
CA LYS A 141 8.73 23.22 37.67
C LYS A 141 7.50 23.89 38.34
N LEU A 142 6.52 23.07 38.76
CA LEU A 142 5.66 23.00 39.99
C LEU A 142 5.38 24.26 40.87
N PRO A 143 4.25 24.40 41.64
CA PRO A 143 3.72 23.35 42.57
C PRO A 143 2.19 23.28 42.93
N VAL A 144 1.79 22.07 43.37
CA VAL A 144 0.90 21.59 44.49
C VAL A 144 -0.29 22.40 45.06
N LYS A 145 -1.47 21.75 45.22
CA LYS A 145 -2.31 21.53 46.44
C LYS A 145 -3.67 20.89 46.07
N GLU A 146 -3.98 19.65 46.49
CA GLU A 146 -4.60 19.17 47.75
C GLU A 146 -6.15 19.20 47.80
N GLU A 147 -6.68 17.98 47.95
CA GLU A 147 -7.94 17.40 48.42
C GLU A 147 -9.22 18.23 48.65
N ASN A 148 -10.36 17.65 48.21
CA ASN A 148 -11.51 17.45 49.09
C ASN A 148 -12.39 16.27 48.64
N SER A 149 -12.94 15.60 49.65
CA SER A 149 -13.60 14.29 49.65
C SER A 149 -15.13 14.31 49.42
N VAL A 150 -15.66 13.09 49.29
CA VAL A 150 -17.05 12.61 49.55
C VAL A 150 -18.05 12.67 48.37
N ILE A 151 -18.44 11.49 47.86
CA ILE A 151 -19.74 10.81 48.12
C ILE A 151 -19.78 9.53 47.26
N VAL A 152 -19.91 8.40 47.95
CA VAL A 152 -20.11 7.07 47.39
C VAL A 152 -21.50 7.02 46.75
N LYS A 153 -21.57 6.81 45.43
CA LYS A 153 -22.73 6.21 44.78
C LYS A 153 -22.26 4.92 44.12
N MET A 154 -22.68 3.79 44.69
CA MET A 154 -22.63 2.48 44.06
C MET A 154 -23.56 2.52 42.85
N ASP A 155 -22.98 2.82 41.68
CA ASP A 155 -23.59 2.44 40.41
C ASP A 155 -22.90 1.16 39.95
N ASN A 156 -23.66 0.07 40.02
CA ASN A 156 -23.33 -1.23 39.46
C ASN A 156 -23.32 -1.13 37.93
N LYS A 157 -22.30 -0.47 37.36
CA LYS A 157 -21.99 -0.54 35.93
C LYS A 157 -21.03 -1.68 35.72
N GLY A 158 -21.57 -2.79 35.20
CA GLY A 158 -20.79 -3.85 34.61
C GLY A 158 -19.66 -3.25 33.77
N SER A 159 -18.45 -3.68 34.10
CA SER A 159 -17.19 -3.30 33.46
C SER A 159 -17.26 -3.55 31.95
N GLN A 160 -17.49 -2.48 31.20
CA GLN A 160 -17.29 -2.43 29.76
C GLN A 160 -16.42 -1.22 29.46
N PRO A 161 -15.14 -1.46 29.20
CA PRO A 161 -14.50 -0.86 28.05
C PRO A 161 -14.20 -1.99 27.09
N GLU A 162 -15.21 -2.47 26.35
CA GLU A 162 -14.93 -3.12 25.08
C GLU A 162 -14.27 -2.06 24.20
N PHE A 163 -12.95 -2.12 24.12
CA PHE A 163 -12.18 -1.34 23.17
C PHE A 163 -12.64 -1.78 21.78
N SER A 164 -13.60 -1.07 21.19
CA SER A 164 -14.17 -1.42 19.89
C SER A 164 -13.11 -1.18 18.81
N ILE A 165 -12.29 -2.21 18.54
CA ILE A 165 -11.33 -2.19 17.44
C ILE A 165 -12.15 -2.22 16.15
N ASP A 166 -11.96 -1.22 15.30
CA ASP A 166 -12.65 -1.13 14.01
C ASP A 166 -12.19 -2.27 13.09
N LYS A 167 -13.12 -3.14 12.65
CA LYS A 167 -12.86 -4.26 11.74
C LYS A 167 -12.11 -3.86 10.47
N SER A 168 -12.28 -2.62 9.99
CA SER A 168 -11.63 -2.13 8.78
C SER A 168 -10.11 -1.96 8.90
N ILE A 169 -9.55 -1.89 10.12
CA ILE A 169 -8.10 -1.74 10.29
C ILE A 169 -7.34 -3.07 10.18
N PHE A 170 -8.04 -4.21 10.14
CA PHE A 170 -7.39 -5.51 9.92
C PHE A 170 -7.08 -5.69 8.44
N ILE A 171 -5.86 -6.15 8.14
CA ILE A 171 -5.48 -6.52 6.78
C ILE A 171 -6.27 -7.76 6.36
N LYS A 172 -6.89 -7.74 5.17
CA LYS A 172 -7.65 -8.87 4.65
C LYS A 172 -6.71 -10.09 4.56
N PRO A 173 -7.06 -11.26 5.14
CA PRO A 173 -6.17 -12.43 5.13
C PRO A 173 -5.82 -12.90 3.72
N LYS A 174 -6.77 -12.81 2.78
CA LYS A 174 -6.57 -13.13 1.37
C LYS A 174 -5.61 -12.22 0.63
N THR A 175 -5.19 -11.09 1.21
CA THR A 175 -4.29 -10.13 0.56
C THR A 175 -2.94 -10.07 1.28
N PHE A 176 -2.63 -11.04 2.15
CA PHE A 176 -1.46 -11.03 3.01
C PHE A 176 -0.16 -11.27 2.21
N HIS A 177 0.84 -10.42 2.41
CA HIS A 177 2.09 -10.41 1.65
C HIS A 177 3.20 -9.67 2.42
N LEU A 178 4.45 -9.85 1.98
CA LEU A 178 5.55 -8.97 2.37
C LEU A 178 5.84 -7.99 1.25
N THR A 179 5.78 -6.70 1.53
CA THR A 179 6.11 -5.66 0.55
C THR A 179 7.62 -5.48 0.45
N VAL A 180 8.15 -5.50 -0.78
CA VAL A 180 9.56 -5.22 -1.10
C VAL A 180 9.71 -3.79 -1.64
N LEU A 181 8.85 -3.37 -2.57
CA LEU A 181 8.85 -2.02 -3.15
C LEU A 181 7.43 -1.51 -3.37
N MET A 182 7.23 -0.20 -3.23
CA MET A 182 6.01 0.49 -3.62
C MET A 182 6.28 1.30 -4.89
N LEU A 183 5.41 1.22 -5.90
CA LEU A 183 5.63 1.75 -7.24
C LEU A 183 4.48 2.65 -7.73
N LYS A 184 4.84 3.70 -8.48
CA LYS A 184 3.91 4.58 -9.20
C LYS A 184 4.09 4.36 -10.70
N LEU A 185 3.29 3.44 -11.26
CA LEU A 185 3.36 3.06 -12.67
C LEU A 185 2.35 3.85 -13.51
N TRP A 186 1.05 3.77 -13.19
CA TRP A 186 -0.03 4.64 -13.73
C TRP A 186 -0.10 4.81 -15.27
N ASN A 187 0.58 3.95 -16.03
CA ASN A 187 0.43 3.79 -17.47
C ASN A 187 0.99 2.41 -17.88
N LYS A 188 0.56 1.94 -19.06
CA LYS A 188 0.94 0.63 -19.58
C LYS A 188 2.44 0.51 -19.82
N ASP A 189 3.10 1.54 -20.34
CA ASP A 189 4.53 1.52 -20.63
C ASP A 189 5.38 1.28 -19.38
N ARG A 190 5.04 1.94 -18.26
CA ARG A 190 5.71 1.76 -16.96
C ARG A 190 5.40 0.41 -16.33
N ILE A 191 4.21 -0.15 -16.56
CA ILE A 191 3.87 -1.52 -16.13
C ILE A 191 4.70 -2.52 -16.93
N SER A 192 4.77 -2.39 -18.25
CA SER A 192 5.60 -3.23 -19.12
C SER A 192 7.08 -3.13 -18.73
N GLN A 193 7.60 -1.92 -18.54
CA GLN A 193 8.98 -1.70 -18.09
C GLN A 193 9.25 -2.37 -16.73
N ALA A 194 8.31 -2.27 -15.77
CA ALA A 194 8.44 -2.92 -14.47
C ALA A 194 8.49 -4.46 -14.59
N SER A 195 7.64 -5.03 -15.44
CA SER A 195 7.61 -6.47 -15.73
C SER A 195 8.91 -6.93 -16.39
N GLU A 196 9.39 -6.19 -17.39
CA GLU A 196 10.66 -6.47 -18.08
C GLU A 196 11.85 -6.43 -17.11
N VAL A 197 11.92 -5.41 -16.24
CA VAL A 197 12.95 -5.30 -15.21
C VAL A 197 12.89 -6.52 -14.28
N LEU A 198 11.71 -6.86 -13.75
CA LEU A 198 11.56 -7.99 -12.83
C LEU A 198 11.98 -9.31 -13.48
N GLN A 199 11.57 -9.57 -14.72
CA GLN A 199 11.96 -10.77 -15.46
C GLN A 199 13.47 -10.83 -15.72
N SER A 200 14.08 -9.70 -16.10
CA SER A 200 15.50 -9.64 -16.44
C SER A 200 16.43 -9.97 -15.28
N ILE A 201 15.98 -9.77 -14.03
CA ILE A 201 16.77 -10.03 -12.82
C ILE A 201 16.49 -11.40 -12.18
N SER A 202 15.64 -12.23 -12.79
CA SER A 202 15.24 -13.53 -12.23
C SER A 202 16.44 -14.42 -11.84
N SER A 203 17.44 -14.57 -12.72
CA SER A 203 18.65 -15.35 -12.42
C SER A 203 19.48 -14.72 -11.30
N GLN A 204 19.62 -13.39 -11.27
CA GLN A 204 20.38 -12.68 -10.23
C GLN A 204 19.72 -12.81 -8.86
N VAL A 205 18.39 -12.81 -8.82
CA VAL A 205 17.62 -13.07 -7.60
C VAL A 205 17.86 -14.51 -7.12
N ASN A 206 17.83 -15.49 -8.02
CA ASN A 206 18.09 -16.89 -7.67
C ASN A 206 19.54 -17.12 -7.22
N GLU A 207 20.51 -16.46 -7.85
CA GLU A 207 21.92 -16.46 -7.42
C GLU A 207 22.10 -15.83 -6.03
N ALA A 208 21.39 -14.73 -5.72
CA ALA A 208 21.39 -14.13 -4.39
C ALA A 208 20.76 -15.05 -3.32
N LEU A 209 19.85 -15.94 -3.73
CA LEU A 209 19.31 -17.04 -2.93
C LEU A 209 20.18 -18.31 -2.96
N GLU A 210 21.35 -18.25 -3.60
CA GLU A 210 22.29 -19.37 -3.77
C GLU A 210 21.65 -20.59 -4.46
N ASN A 211 20.65 -20.34 -5.32
CA ASN A 211 19.85 -21.36 -6.01
C ASN A 211 19.20 -22.38 -5.07
N ARG A 212 18.99 -22.00 -3.81
CA ARG A 212 18.36 -22.82 -2.78
C ARG A 212 17.02 -22.23 -2.37
N PRO A 213 16.03 -23.07 -2.00
CA PRO A 213 14.77 -22.60 -1.46
C PRO A 213 14.95 -21.66 -0.27
N ILE A 214 13.97 -20.78 -0.11
CA ILE A 214 13.94 -19.81 0.98
C ILE A 214 12.59 -19.89 1.69
N SER A 215 12.66 -19.94 3.01
CA SER A 215 11.50 -19.94 3.90
C SER A 215 11.64 -18.86 4.94
N ILE A 216 10.50 -18.37 5.42
CA ILE A 216 10.43 -17.40 6.50
C ILE A 216 9.66 -17.97 7.68
N GLN A 217 10.00 -17.53 8.88
CA GLN A 217 9.18 -17.70 10.07
C GLN A 217 8.50 -16.38 10.42
N LEU A 218 7.22 -16.45 10.73
CA LEU A 218 6.46 -15.35 11.29
C LEU A 218 6.20 -15.65 12.77
N LYS A 219 6.76 -14.84 13.67
CA LYS A 219 6.62 -15.08 15.11
C LYS A 219 6.43 -13.79 15.89
N GLY A 220 5.42 -13.79 16.75
CA GLY A 220 5.04 -12.71 17.62
C GLY A 220 4.40 -11.53 16.90
N LEU A 221 4.34 -10.39 17.59
CA LEU A 221 3.82 -9.13 17.08
C LEU A 221 4.73 -7.97 17.44
N THR A 222 4.81 -6.97 16.56
CA THR A 222 5.56 -5.73 16.79
C THR A 222 4.80 -4.52 16.23
N CYS A 223 5.06 -3.34 16.79
CA CYS A 223 4.56 -2.07 16.28
C CYS A 223 5.60 -1.43 15.34
N MET A 224 5.19 -0.94 14.16
CA MET A 224 6.12 -0.29 13.21
C MET A 224 6.83 0.91 13.83
N LYS A 225 6.07 1.68 14.63
CA LYS A 225 6.50 2.79 15.49
C LYS A 225 5.53 2.89 16.67
N GLY A 226 6.00 3.39 17.81
CA GLY A 226 5.16 3.61 19.00
C GLY A 226 5.05 2.39 19.93
N SER A 227 4.03 2.38 20.78
CA SER A 227 3.78 1.33 21.78
C SER A 227 2.44 0.65 21.54
N PRO A 228 2.20 -0.57 22.09
CA PRO A 228 0.92 -1.25 21.98
C PRO A 228 -0.27 -0.40 22.44
N ALA A 229 -0.10 0.52 23.39
CA ALA A 229 -1.19 1.39 23.86
C ALA A 229 -1.67 2.41 22.81
N ARG A 230 -0.83 2.74 21.82
CA ARG A 230 -1.11 3.71 20.75
C ARG A 230 -0.56 3.20 19.41
N ALA A 231 -0.88 1.96 19.07
CA ALA A 231 -0.40 1.32 17.86
C ALA A 231 -1.04 1.97 16.61
N ARG A 232 -0.24 2.17 15.55
CA ARG A 232 -0.75 2.56 14.22
C ARG A 232 -0.72 1.39 13.24
N VAL A 233 0.38 0.65 13.27
CA VAL A 233 0.59 -0.56 12.47
C VAL A 233 1.10 -1.65 13.39
N VAL A 234 0.41 -2.79 13.37
CA VAL A 234 0.83 -4.03 14.04
C VAL A 234 1.16 -5.05 12.95
N TYR A 235 2.34 -5.65 13.05
CA TYR A 235 2.85 -6.59 12.07
C TYR A 235 3.51 -7.79 12.74
N ALA A 236 3.58 -8.92 12.03
CA ALA A 236 4.40 -10.07 12.44
C ALA A 236 5.84 -9.85 11.95
N PRO A 237 6.84 -9.87 12.85
CA PRO A 237 8.25 -9.92 12.46
C PRO A 237 8.54 -11.08 11.50
N VAL A 238 9.42 -10.81 10.53
CA VAL A 238 9.85 -11.78 9.53
C VAL A 238 11.26 -12.22 9.87
N LEU A 239 11.45 -13.53 10.04
CA LEU A 239 12.76 -14.15 10.23
C LEU A 239 13.05 -15.06 9.05
N GLU A 240 14.26 -14.97 8.49
CA GLU A 240 14.73 -15.91 7.48
C GLU A 240 15.09 -17.26 8.15
N ILE A 241 14.56 -18.36 7.63
CA ILE A 241 14.97 -19.69 8.05
C ILE A 241 16.39 -19.97 7.52
N GLY A 242 17.29 -20.35 8.43
CA GLY A 242 18.72 -20.52 8.16
C GLY A 242 19.58 -19.30 8.54
N GLY A 243 18.99 -18.09 8.55
CA GLY A 243 19.65 -16.88 9.04
C GLY A 243 20.87 -16.42 8.21
N GLU A 244 20.96 -16.81 6.95
CA GLU A 244 22.10 -16.54 6.07
C GLU A 244 22.02 -15.15 5.41
N GLY A 245 20.88 -14.47 5.53
CA GLY A 245 20.60 -13.16 4.93
C GLY A 245 20.35 -13.23 3.42
N ARG A 246 20.06 -14.42 2.88
CA ARG A 246 19.78 -14.66 1.46
C ARG A 246 18.57 -13.86 0.99
N LEU A 247 17.52 -13.82 1.80
CA LEU A 247 16.28 -13.12 1.45
C LEU A 247 16.52 -11.61 1.31
N VAL A 248 17.26 -11.02 2.25
CA VAL A 248 17.58 -9.59 2.22
C VAL A 248 18.46 -9.25 1.01
N ARG A 249 19.45 -10.10 0.68
CA ARG A 249 20.27 -9.95 -0.54
C ARG A 249 19.41 -9.98 -1.80
N ALA A 250 18.52 -10.96 -1.92
CA ALA A 250 17.60 -11.09 -3.05
C ALA A 250 16.68 -9.87 -3.19
N CYS A 251 16.09 -9.40 -2.08
CA CYS A 251 15.30 -8.18 -2.09
C CYS A 251 16.13 -6.94 -2.47
N LYS A 252 17.40 -6.87 -2.06
CA LYS A 252 18.30 -5.79 -2.46
C LYS A 252 18.59 -5.79 -3.97
N VAL A 253 18.79 -6.95 -4.59
CA VAL A 253 18.94 -7.06 -6.06
C VAL A 253 17.72 -6.47 -6.76
N ILE A 254 16.51 -6.80 -6.28
CA ILE A 254 15.25 -6.24 -6.80
C ILE A 254 15.21 -4.72 -6.63
N THR A 255 15.46 -4.22 -5.42
CA THR A 255 15.47 -2.78 -5.12
C THR A 255 16.46 -2.04 -6.02
N ASP A 256 17.70 -2.50 -6.12
CA ASP A 256 18.74 -1.82 -6.90
C ASP A 256 18.38 -1.77 -8.40
N ALA A 257 17.82 -2.85 -8.95
CA ALA A 257 17.40 -2.89 -10.35
C ALA A 257 16.25 -1.91 -10.65
N PHE A 258 15.25 -1.84 -9.76
CA PHE A 258 14.12 -0.93 -9.89
C PHE A 258 14.48 0.55 -9.65
N VAL A 259 15.45 0.81 -8.77
CA VAL A 259 16.04 2.15 -8.61
C VAL A 259 16.79 2.54 -9.88
N LYS A 260 17.63 1.64 -10.41
CA LYS A 260 18.41 1.88 -11.64
C LYS A 260 17.51 2.12 -12.86
N SER A 261 16.33 1.52 -12.93
CA SER A 261 15.38 1.72 -14.03
C SER A 261 14.54 3.00 -13.92
N GLY A 262 14.67 3.78 -12.83
CA GLY A 262 13.92 5.01 -12.61
C GLY A 262 12.43 4.78 -12.26
N LEU A 263 12.09 3.58 -11.79
CA LEU A 263 10.72 3.22 -11.40
C LEU A 263 10.43 3.52 -9.92
N VAL A 264 11.47 3.71 -9.11
CA VAL A 264 11.38 4.04 -7.68
C VAL A 264 11.58 5.54 -7.47
N LEU A 265 10.77 6.15 -6.60
CA LEU A 265 10.92 7.55 -6.24
C LEU A 265 12.22 7.75 -5.46
N GLU A 266 12.90 8.88 -5.64
CA GLU A 266 14.17 9.16 -4.96
C GLU A 266 14.08 9.03 -3.43
N ARG A 267 12.97 9.49 -2.84
CA ARG A 267 12.72 9.39 -1.40
C ARG A 267 12.63 7.93 -0.91
N ASP A 268 12.08 7.04 -1.74
CA ASP A 268 11.86 5.64 -1.40
C ASP A 268 13.16 4.83 -1.63
N ALA A 269 13.95 5.21 -2.63
CA ALA A 269 15.26 4.62 -2.92
C ALA A 269 16.27 4.76 -1.76
N ARG A 270 16.08 5.76 -0.89
CA ARG A 270 16.94 6.03 0.28
C ARG A 270 16.49 5.27 1.53
N GLN A 271 15.35 4.60 1.51
CA GLN A 271 14.82 3.89 2.68
C GLN A 271 15.40 2.47 2.75
N GLU A 272 15.84 2.08 3.95
CA GLU A 272 16.24 0.70 4.20
C GLU A 272 15.01 -0.22 4.17
N LEU A 273 15.14 -1.35 3.46
CA LEU A 273 14.09 -2.34 3.39
C LEU A 273 13.86 -2.97 4.77
N ARG A 274 12.63 -2.89 5.25
CA ARG A 274 12.17 -3.62 6.44
C ARG A 274 11.00 -4.51 6.06
N LEU A 275 11.27 -5.80 5.88
CA LEU A 275 10.23 -6.79 5.66
C LEU A 275 9.35 -6.90 6.90
N HIS A 276 8.05 -6.73 6.70
CA HIS A 276 7.07 -6.80 7.77
C HIS A 276 5.76 -7.34 7.22
N ALA A 277 5.17 -8.30 7.94
CA ALA A 277 3.88 -8.87 7.58
C ALA A 277 2.78 -8.08 8.31
N SER A 278 2.28 -7.00 7.69
CA SER A 278 1.27 -6.13 8.31
C SER A 278 -0.02 -6.91 8.59
N ILE A 279 -0.46 -6.96 9.85
CA ILE A 279 -1.71 -7.63 10.27
C ILE A 279 -2.81 -6.59 10.53
N MET A 280 -2.45 -5.43 11.06
CA MET A 280 -3.39 -4.33 11.31
C MET A 280 -2.76 -2.98 10.96
N ASN A 281 -3.52 -2.10 10.33
CA ASN A 281 -3.08 -0.75 9.98
C ASN A 281 -4.25 0.24 10.01
N VAL A 282 -4.14 1.27 10.86
CA VAL A 282 -5.17 2.31 11.04
C VAL A 282 -5.47 3.12 9.79
N ARG A 283 -4.57 3.15 8.80
CA ARG A 283 -4.82 3.85 7.53
C ARG A 283 -6.05 3.32 6.81
N HIS A 284 -6.40 2.04 7.02
CA HIS A 284 -7.55 1.39 6.38
C HIS A 284 -8.88 1.65 7.12
N ARG A 285 -8.86 2.46 8.18
CA ARG A 285 -10.06 2.78 8.97
C ARG A 285 -11.11 3.47 8.10
N LYS A 286 -12.31 2.90 8.01
CA LYS A 286 -13.44 3.45 7.22
C LYS A 286 -14.12 4.67 7.86
N SER A 287 -13.97 4.88 9.18
CA SER A 287 -14.68 5.94 9.91
C SER A 287 -14.17 7.37 9.63
N LYS A 288 -15.06 8.22 9.09
CA LYS A 288 -14.80 9.60 8.62
C LYS A 288 -14.74 10.70 9.70
N LYS A 289 -14.73 10.37 11.00
CA LYS A 289 -14.61 11.42 12.03
C LYS A 289 -13.15 11.89 12.11
N SER A 290 -12.86 13.00 11.43
CA SER A 290 -11.60 13.75 11.52
C SER A 290 -11.38 14.19 12.96
N ASN A 291 -10.72 13.35 13.74
CA ASN A 291 -10.21 13.68 15.06
C ASN A 291 -8.87 12.95 15.21
N ARG A 292 -7.85 13.64 15.75
CA ARG A 292 -6.53 13.07 16.08
C ARG A 292 -6.60 11.75 16.86
N ARG A 293 -7.70 11.50 17.58
CA ARG A 293 -8.01 10.24 18.30
C ARG A 293 -8.10 9.01 17.40
N ASN A 294 -8.20 9.18 16.08
CA ASN A 294 -8.32 8.08 15.13
C ASN A 294 -6.99 7.67 14.46
N ASP A 295 -5.86 8.27 14.86
CA ASP A 295 -4.55 7.98 14.29
C ASP A 295 -3.90 6.71 14.88
N SER A 296 -4.53 6.07 15.85
CA SER A 296 -4.01 4.92 16.60
C SER A 296 -5.14 4.04 17.15
N PHE A 297 -4.78 2.89 17.74
CA PHE A 297 -5.65 2.02 18.53
C PHE A 297 -4.88 1.38 19.69
N ASP A 298 -5.60 0.95 20.71
CA ASP A 298 -5.01 0.23 21.84
C ASP A 298 -4.93 -1.27 21.52
N ALA A 299 -3.71 -1.75 21.29
CA ALA A 299 -3.37 -3.13 20.99
C ALA A 299 -2.86 -3.90 22.23
N ARG A 300 -2.89 -3.35 23.45
CA ARG A 300 -2.31 -4.04 24.63
C ARG A 300 -2.90 -5.42 24.87
N ASN A 301 -4.22 -5.59 24.71
CA ASN A 301 -4.88 -6.89 24.86
C ASN A 301 -4.47 -7.87 23.74
N ILE A 302 -4.35 -7.37 22.50
CA ILE A 302 -3.84 -8.16 21.37
C ILE A 302 -2.42 -8.65 21.68
N PHE A 303 -1.53 -7.77 22.15
CA PHE A 303 -0.16 -8.16 22.50
C PHE A 303 -0.11 -9.12 23.69
N ARG A 304 -1.01 -8.99 24.68
CA ARG A 304 -1.09 -9.95 25.79
C ARG A 304 -1.43 -11.36 25.31
N GLN A 305 -2.30 -11.48 24.31
CA GLN A 305 -2.77 -12.77 23.83
C GLN A 305 -1.92 -13.35 22.69
N TYR A 306 -1.45 -12.51 21.77
CA TYR A 306 -0.80 -12.90 20.52
C TYR A 306 0.62 -12.35 20.37
N GLY A 307 1.16 -11.65 21.38
CA GLY A 307 2.48 -11.02 21.32
C GLY A 307 3.62 -11.99 21.01
N GLU A 308 3.48 -13.25 21.43
CA GLU A 308 4.43 -14.36 21.20
C GLU A 308 3.88 -15.43 20.25
N GLN A 309 2.76 -15.13 19.55
CA GLN A 309 2.09 -16.09 18.67
C GLN A 309 3.05 -16.63 17.61
N ASP A 310 3.18 -17.95 17.53
CA ASP A 310 3.82 -18.58 16.38
C ASP A 310 2.83 -18.64 15.21
N TRP A 311 3.06 -17.80 14.20
CA TRP A 311 2.25 -17.79 13.00
C TRP A 311 2.68 -18.89 12.04
N GLY A 312 3.88 -19.45 12.18
CA GLY A 312 4.38 -20.58 11.43
C GLY A 312 5.53 -20.25 10.47
N GLU A 313 5.96 -21.29 9.77
CA GLU A 313 7.01 -21.24 8.77
C GLU A 313 6.43 -21.46 7.38
N TYR A 314 6.88 -20.65 6.42
CA TYR A 314 6.30 -20.58 5.09
C TYR A 314 7.38 -20.47 4.03
N PRO A 315 7.39 -21.35 3.01
CA PRO A 315 8.26 -21.17 1.85
C PRO A 315 7.81 -19.94 1.05
N VAL A 316 8.76 -19.29 0.40
CA VAL A 316 8.49 -18.16 -0.49
C VAL A 316 8.76 -18.59 -1.93
N PRO A 317 7.73 -18.91 -2.72
CA PRO A 317 7.91 -19.55 -4.02
C PRO A 317 8.14 -18.57 -5.17
N ALA A 318 7.80 -17.29 -4.98
CA ALA A 318 7.82 -16.31 -6.06
C ALA A 318 7.95 -14.88 -5.55
N VAL A 319 8.31 -13.99 -6.48
CA VAL A 319 8.21 -12.53 -6.32
C VAL A 319 7.13 -12.03 -7.29
N HIS A 320 6.19 -11.24 -6.80
CA HIS A 320 5.08 -10.72 -7.60
C HIS A 320 5.21 -9.21 -7.80
N LEU A 321 4.98 -8.74 -9.03
CA LEU A 321 4.54 -7.38 -9.34
C LEU A 321 3.02 -7.36 -9.34
N SER A 322 2.43 -6.69 -8.35
CA SER A 322 0.99 -6.68 -8.13
C SER A 322 0.40 -5.28 -8.26
N GLN A 323 -0.82 -5.20 -8.80
CA GLN A 323 -1.59 -3.96 -8.87
C GLN A 323 -2.38 -3.74 -7.57
N ARG A 324 -2.29 -2.54 -6.99
CA ARG A 324 -3.09 -2.15 -5.83
C ARG A 324 -4.56 -2.04 -6.23
N PHE A 325 -5.43 -2.47 -5.33
CA PHE A 325 -6.90 -2.32 -5.45
C PHE A 325 -7.54 -3.05 -6.64
N LYS A 326 -6.79 -3.92 -7.32
CA LYS A 326 -7.30 -4.87 -8.30
C LYS A 326 -7.03 -6.26 -7.80
N PHE A 327 -8.02 -7.14 -7.83
CA PHE A 327 -7.96 -8.48 -7.27
C PHE A 327 -8.36 -9.52 -8.32
N ASP A 328 -7.74 -10.69 -8.27
CA ASP A 328 -8.10 -11.83 -9.10
C ASP A 328 -9.24 -12.63 -8.45
N GLU A 329 -9.72 -13.69 -9.12
CA GLU A 329 -10.91 -14.48 -8.68
C GLU A 329 -10.72 -15.13 -7.30
N ASP A 330 -9.49 -15.45 -6.91
CA ASP A 330 -9.15 -16.00 -5.60
C ASP A 330 -9.23 -14.96 -4.47
N GLY A 331 -9.27 -13.67 -4.82
CA GLY A 331 -9.27 -12.51 -3.93
C GLY A 331 -7.88 -12.02 -3.54
N TYR A 332 -6.80 -12.57 -4.13
CA TYR A 332 -5.46 -12.02 -4.02
C TYR A 332 -5.29 -10.83 -4.98
N TYR A 333 -4.24 -10.04 -4.79
CA TYR A 333 -3.96 -8.91 -5.68
C TYR A 333 -3.67 -9.40 -7.10
N HIS A 334 -4.20 -8.68 -8.09
CA HIS A 334 -3.94 -8.93 -9.49
C HIS A 334 -2.44 -8.92 -9.78
N CYS A 335 -1.92 -10.06 -10.24
CA CYS A 335 -0.51 -10.23 -10.57
C CYS A 335 -0.25 -9.79 -12.02
N CYS A 336 0.50 -8.71 -12.20
CA CYS A 336 0.90 -8.25 -13.53
C CYS A 336 2.04 -9.10 -14.11
N CYS A 337 2.94 -9.56 -13.24
CA CYS A 337 4.11 -10.34 -13.59
C CYS A 337 4.67 -11.01 -12.33
N SER A 338 5.29 -12.18 -12.47
CA SER A 338 6.02 -12.84 -11.40
C SER A 338 7.31 -13.50 -11.89
N ILE A 339 8.25 -13.71 -10.97
CA ILE A 339 9.42 -14.56 -11.17
C ILE A 339 9.41 -15.69 -10.12
N PRO A 340 9.71 -16.94 -10.51
CA PRO A 340 9.81 -18.04 -9.57
C PRO A 340 11.10 -17.93 -8.76
N LEU A 341 11.03 -18.32 -7.49
CA LEU A 341 12.19 -18.54 -6.63
C LEU A 341 12.55 -20.04 -6.61
N PRO A 342 13.76 -20.42 -6.17
CA PRO A 342 14.18 -21.81 -6.22
C PRO A 342 13.26 -22.73 -5.42
N GLU A 343 12.79 -23.80 -6.04
CA GLU A 343 11.94 -24.81 -5.41
C GLU A 343 12.79 -25.92 -4.77
N VAL A 344 12.21 -26.63 -3.80
CA VAL A 344 12.82 -27.86 -3.30
C VAL A 344 12.81 -28.84 -4.46
N ALA A 345 13.98 -29.29 -4.92
CA ALA A 345 14.06 -30.36 -5.90
C ALA A 345 13.22 -31.54 -5.38
N GLN A 346 12.17 -31.90 -6.11
CA GLN A 346 11.44 -33.14 -5.84
C GLN A 346 12.41 -34.27 -6.18
N THR A 347 13.06 -34.84 -5.16
CA THR A 347 13.65 -36.17 -5.29
C THR A 347 12.51 -37.13 -5.63
N GLU A 348 12.47 -37.58 -6.89
CA GLU A 348 11.65 -38.69 -7.35
C GLU A 348 11.91 -39.98 -6.56
#